data_AF-A0A1Q7V1A1-F1
#
_entry.id   AF-A0A1Q7V1A1-F1
#
_cell.length_a   1.000
_cell.length_b   1.000
_cell.length_c   1.000
_cell.angle_alpha   90.00
_cell.angle_beta   90.00
_cell.angle_gamma   90.00
#
_symmetry.space_group_name_H-M   'P 1'
#
loop_
_entity.id
_entity.type
_entity.pdbx_description
1 polymer ?
#
loop_
_entity_poly.entity_id
_entity_poly.type
_entity_poly.pdbx_seq_one_letter_code
_entity_poly.pdbx_strand_id
1 'polypeptide(L)'
;MGRIASILAVALTLSSCVIHQFSPPSRTWTARNGQLSYRGRKTSLIGEVFVRYSNRGDFELTFSKGPGVTLLVMRTDPTFARVQGPLARIPWSGPLQQPPARASGWLALRQEILRNPQNRIVRVNEGSETFVLRF
;
A
#
# COMPACT_ATOMS: atom_id res chain seq x y z
N MET A 1 5.57 -11.30 51.06
CA MET A 1 4.48 -10.99 50.11
C MET A 1 4.80 -9.78 49.21
N GLY A 2 6.06 -9.62 48.72
CA GLY A 2 6.45 -8.42 47.96
C GLY A 2 7.09 -8.66 46.59
N ARG A 3 7.38 -9.92 46.23
CA ARG A 3 8.07 -10.25 44.96
C ARG A 3 7.16 -10.79 43.87
N ILE A 4 6.02 -11.39 44.23
CA ILE A 4 5.04 -11.94 43.28
C ILE A 4 4.20 -10.81 42.66
N ALA A 5 3.90 -9.76 43.43
CA ALA A 5 3.14 -8.60 42.96
C ALA A 5 3.88 -7.80 41.87
N SER A 6 5.21 -7.80 41.87
CA SER A 6 6.02 -7.05 40.88
C SER A 6 6.12 -7.73 39.52
N ILE A 7 5.94 -9.06 39.44
CA ILE A 7 6.01 -9.81 38.17
C ILE A 7 4.70 -9.65 37.38
N LEU A 8 3.56 -9.52 38.07
CA LEU A 8 2.25 -9.34 37.43
C LEU A 8 2.11 -7.96 36.75
N ALA A 9 2.83 -6.93 37.22
CA ALA A 9 2.76 -5.58 36.70
C ALA A 9 3.55 -5.38 35.38
N VAL A 10 4.56 -6.22 35.09
CA VAL A 10 5.38 -6.10 33.87
C VAL A 10 4.71 -6.78 32.67
N ALA A 11 3.77 -7.70 32.90
CA ALA A 11 3.05 -8.39 31.81
C ALA A 11 1.96 -7.53 31.13
N LEU A 12 1.56 -6.40 31.74
CA LEU A 12 0.45 -5.54 31.28
C LEU A 12 0.85 -4.40 30.35
N THR A 13 2.14 -4.24 30.03
CA THR A 13 2.64 -3.15 29.17
C THR A 13 2.93 -3.57 27.72
N LEU A 14 2.55 -4.80 27.34
CA LEU A 14 2.46 -5.20 25.94
C LEU A 14 1.22 -4.54 25.31
N SER A 15 1.33 -3.23 25.06
CA SER A 15 0.39 -2.46 24.26
C SER A 15 0.11 -3.24 22.99
N SER A 16 -1.08 -3.82 22.90
CA SER A 16 -1.52 -4.59 21.75
C SER A 16 -1.35 -3.74 20.50
N CYS A 17 -0.42 -4.12 19.62
CA CYS A 17 -0.33 -3.54 18.29
C CYS A 17 -1.63 -3.90 17.56
N VAL A 18 -2.61 -3.00 17.58
CA VAL A 18 -3.84 -3.18 16.80
C VAL A 18 -3.44 -3.17 15.34
N ILE A 19 -3.46 -4.34 14.72
CA ILE A 19 -3.22 -4.47 13.29
C ILE A 19 -4.49 -4.01 12.58
N HIS A 20 -4.41 -2.88 11.89
CA HIS A 20 -5.52 -2.38 11.07
C HIS A 20 -5.98 -3.46 10.08
N GLN A 21 -7.28 -3.74 10.09
CA GLN A 21 -7.91 -4.73 9.22
C GLN A 21 -8.53 -4.03 8.02
N PHE A 22 -8.08 -4.41 6.82
CA PHE A 22 -8.66 -3.93 5.57
C PHE A 22 -9.82 -4.85 5.16
N SER A 23 -10.84 -4.30 4.51
CA SER A 23 -11.90 -5.10 3.89
C SER A 23 -11.30 -6.19 2.98
N PRO A 24 -11.77 -7.44 3.08
CA PRO A 24 -11.37 -8.46 2.12
C PRO A 24 -11.96 -8.14 0.73
N PRO A 25 -11.26 -8.50 -0.36
CA PRO A 25 -11.80 -8.41 -1.70
C PRO A 25 -13.13 -9.17 -1.82
N SER A 26 -14.12 -8.56 -2.46
CA SER A 26 -15.44 -9.17 -2.69
C SER A 26 -15.81 -9.12 -4.17
N ARG A 27 -16.92 -9.79 -4.54
CA ARG A 27 -17.42 -9.81 -5.92
C ARG A 27 -17.83 -8.43 -6.45
N THR A 28 -18.04 -7.45 -5.58
CA THR A 28 -18.42 -6.08 -5.95
C THR A 28 -17.22 -5.18 -6.23
N TRP A 29 -16.00 -5.68 -6.08
CA TRP A 29 -14.78 -4.93 -6.38
C TRP A 29 -14.43 -5.05 -7.86
N THR A 30 -13.88 -3.98 -8.41
CA THR A 30 -13.29 -3.97 -9.75
C THR A 30 -11.86 -4.47 -9.66
N ALA A 31 -11.48 -5.40 -10.54
CA ALA A 31 -10.11 -5.88 -10.69
C ALA A 31 -9.55 -5.46 -12.06
N ARG A 32 -8.33 -4.96 -12.09
CA ARG A 32 -7.62 -4.55 -13.32
C ARG A 32 -6.17 -4.96 -13.22
N ASN A 33 -5.66 -5.58 -14.28
CA ASN A 33 -4.24 -5.88 -14.46
C ASN A 33 -3.63 -4.93 -15.50
N GLY A 34 -2.31 -4.82 -15.51
CA GLY A 34 -1.61 -3.98 -16.47
C GLY A 34 -0.11 -3.95 -16.23
N GLN A 35 0.58 -3.07 -16.92
CA GLN A 35 2.02 -2.83 -16.74
C GLN A 35 2.28 -1.47 -16.12
N LEU A 36 3.18 -1.46 -15.13
CA LEU A 36 3.65 -0.25 -14.46
C LEU A 36 5.13 -0.06 -14.78
N SER A 37 5.44 1.07 -15.39
CA SER A 37 6.78 1.64 -15.44
C SER A 37 6.98 2.55 -14.23
N TYR A 38 7.84 2.13 -13.31
CA TYR A 38 8.24 2.90 -12.12
C TYR A 38 9.65 3.45 -12.31
N ARG A 39 9.82 4.74 -11.99
CA ARG A 39 11.13 5.39 -11.87
C ARG A 39 11.21 6.08 -10.52
N GLY A 40 12.11 5.62 -9.66
CA GLY A 40 12.45 6.26 -8.40
C GLY A 40 13.90 6.78 -8.40
N ARG A 41 14.37 7.28 -7.25
CA ARG A 41 15.70 7.93 -7.13
C ARG A 41 16.89 7.07 -7.56
N LYS A 42 16.83 5.76 -7.31
CA LYS A 42 17.97 4.83 -7.49
C LYS A 42 17.66 3.68 -8.44
N THR A 43 16.41 3.55 -8.88
CA THR A 43 15.98 2.39 -9.66
C THR A 43 14.87 2.79 -10.61
N SER A 44 14.89 2.20 -11.80
CA SER A 44 13.83 2.29 -12.79
C SER A 44 13.53 0.87 -13.24
N LEU A 45 12.26 0.49 -13.25
CA LEU A 45 11.86 -0.86 -13.61
C LEU A 45 10.44 -0.89 -14.19
N ILE A 46 10.18 -1.89 -15.01
CA ILE A 46 8.88 -2.18 -15.59
C ILE A 46 8.45 -3.56 -15.13
N GLY A 47 7.19 -3.69 -14.73
CA GLY A 47 6.61 -4.93 -14.26
C GLY A 47 5.10 -4.96 -14.38
N GLU A 48 4.53 -6.08 -13.94
CA GLU A 48 3.10 -6.33 -13.93
C GLU A 48 2.47 -5.78 -12.66
N VAL A 49 1.35 -5.09 -12.79
CA VAL A 49 0.53 -4.63 -11.68
C VAL A 49 -0.84 -5.30 -11.70
N PHE A 50 -1.34 -5.65 -10.52
CA PHE A 50 -2.70 -6.08 -10.30
C PHE A 50 -3.33 -5.17 -9.26
N VAL A 51 -4.44 -4.53 -9.64
CA VAL A 51 -5.15 -3.55 -8.84
C VAL A 51 -6.57 -4.05 -8.60
N ARG A 52 -7.04 -3.93 -7.36
CA ARG A 52 -8.45 -4.15 -7.01
C ARG A 52 -8.97 -2.98 -6.20
N TYR A 53 -10.21 -2.56 -6.44
CA TYR A 53 -10.81 -1.49 -5.66
C TYR A 53 -12.33 -1.58 -5.57
N SER A 54 -12.87 -1.02 -4.49
CA SER A 54 -14.30 -0.92 -4.23
C SER A 54 -14.81 0.51 -4.45
N ASN A 55 -16.12 0.66 -4.64
CA ASN A 55 -16.76 1.97 -4.71
C ASN A 55 -16.72 2.74 -3.38
N ARG A 56 -16.32 2.09 -2.27
CA ARG A 56 -16.16 2.72 -0.96
C ARG A 56 -14.74 3.23 -0.72
N GLY A 57 -13.82 3.06 -1.68
CA GLY A 57 -12.42 3.47 -1.54
C GLY A 57 -11.51 2.42 -0.91
N ASP A 58 -11.99 1.19 -0.68
CA ASP A 58 -11.10 0.06 -0.41
C ASP A 58 -10.24 -0.18 -1.66
N PHE A 59 -8.93 -0.37 -1.50
CA PHE A 59 -8.02 -0.50 -2.63
C PHE A 59 -6.82 -1.39 -2.29
N GLU A 60 -6.43 -2.19 -3.27
CA GLU A 60 -5.25 -3.05 -3.24
C GLU A 60 -4.46 -2.92 -4.53
N LEU A 61 -3.14 -2.91 -4.41
CA LEU A 61 -2.21 -2.94 -5.53
C LEU A 61 -1.08 -3.91 -5.22
N THR A 62 -0.81 -4.81 -6.17
CA THR A 62 0.38 -5.66 -6.17
C THR A 62 1.18 -5.34 -7.40
N PHE A 63 2.46 -5.01 -7.23
CA PHE A 63 3.39 -4.76 -8.32
C PHE A 63 4.52 -5.79 -8.29
N SER A 64 4.81 -6.41 -9.43
CA SER A 64 5.71 -7.55 -9.55
C SER A 64 6.61 -7.47 -10.79
N LYS A 65 7.80 -8.06 -10.75
CA LYS A 65 8.76 -8.10 -11.88
C LYS A 65 8.56 -9.33 -12.78
N GLY A 66 7.74 -10.29 -12.35
CA GLY A 66 7.54 -11.59 -12.96
C GLY A 66 7.01 -12.59 -11.91
N PRO A 67 6.80 -13.86 -12.29
CA PRO A 67 6.29 -14.89 -11.39
C PRO A 67 7.11 -14.98 -10.09
N GLY A 68 6.42 -14.90 -8.94
CA GLY A 68 7.04 -15.02 -7.62
C GLY A 68 7.84 -13.80 -7.14
N VAL A 69 8.02 -12.74 -7.95
CA VAL A 69 8.82 -11.56 -7.58
C VAL A 69 7.93 -10.35 -7.33
N THR A 70 7.38 -10.26 -6.12
CA THR A 70 6.60 -9.12 -5.66
C THR A 70 7.51 -7.98 -5.20
N LEU A 71 7.38 -6.81 -5.83
CA LEU A 71 8.17 -5.62 -5.54
C LEU A 71 7.47 -4.67 -4.56
N LEU A 72 6.14 -4.62 -4.61
CA LEU A 72 5.33 -3.81 -3.72
C LEU A 72 3.93 -4.40 -3.55
N VAL A 73 3.43 -4.38 -2.32
CA VAL A 73 2.01 -4.59 -2.00
C VAL A 73 1.52 -3.37 -1.25
N MET A 74 0.36 -2.86 -1.66
CA MET A 74 -0.34 -1.79 -0.99
C MET A 74 -1.78 -2.22 -0.73
N ARG A 75 -2.24 -2.02 0.51
CA ARG A 75 -3.64 -2.17 0.91
C ARG A 75 -4.08 -0.90 1.61
N THR A 76 -5.28 -0.44 1.31
CA THR A 76 -5.81 0.82 1.83
C THR A 76 -7.32 0.75 1.94
N ASP A 77 -7.86 1.58 2.81
CA ASP A 77 -9.26 1.97 2.85
C ASP A 77 -9.36 3.51 2.81
N PRO A 78 -10.52 4.13 3.06
CA PRO A 78 -10.62 5.60 3.04
C PRO A 78 -9.76 6.36 4.04
N THR A 79 -9.27 5.73 5.11
CA THR A 79 -8.57 6.43 6.21
C THR A 79 -7.17 5.91 6.46
N PHE A 80 -6.88 4.66 6.10
CA PHE A 80 -5.66 3.96 6.48
C PHE A 80 -4.97 3.31 5.28
N ALA A 81 -3.65 3.17 5.39
CA ALA A 81 -2.83 2.50 4.40
C ALA A 81 -1.83 1.54 5.02
N ARG A 82 -1.43 0.58 4.21
CA ARG A 82 -0.30 -0.30 4.43
C ARG A 82 0.46 -0.44 3.11
N VAL A 83 1.74 -0.10 3.11
CA VAL A 83 2.63 -0.18 1.95
C VAL A 83 3.84 -1.01 2.34
N GLN A 84 4.10 -2.08 1.61
CA GLN A 84 5.10 -3.10 1.94
C GLN A 84 5.83 -3.59 0.69
N GLY A 85 6.98 -4.24 0.90
CA GLY A 85 7.80 -4.81 -0.16
C GLY A 85 9.10 -4.02 -0.41
N PRO A 86 10.00 -4.58 -1.24
CA PRO A 86 11.32 -3.99 -1.48
C PRO A 86 11.29 -2.51 -1.91
N LEU A 87 10.32 -2.10 -2.74
CA LEU A 87 10.21 -0.72 -3.20
C LEU A 87 9.70 0.26 -2.12
N ALA A 88 8.99 -0.23 -1.11
CA ALA A 88 8.64 0.58 0.06
C ALA A 88 9.87 0.86 0.95
N ARG A 89 10.95 0.09 0.77
CA ARG A 89 12.19 0.02 1.58
C ARG A 89 11.94 -0.43 3.01
N ILE A 90 11.18 0.37 3.76
CA ILE A 90 10.76 0.07 5.11
C ILE A 90 9.23 0.00 5.08
N PRO A 91 8.62 -1.14 5.40
CA PRO A 91 7.18 -1.27 5.53
C PRO A 91 6.58 -0.13 6.35
N TRP A 92 5.42 0.35 5.93
CA TRP A 92 4.71 1.39 6.64
C TRP A 92 3.22 1.09 6.68
N SER A 93 2.60 1.43 7.80
CA SER A 93 1.16 1.42 7.96
C SER A 93 0.76 2.64 8.78
N GLY A 94 -0.31 3.32 8.39
CA GLY A 94 -0.75 4.53 9.08
C GLY A 94 -1.89 5.25 8.36
N PRO A 95 -2.36 6.38 8.94
CA PRO A 95 -3.38 7.21 8.34
C PRO A 95 -2.94 7.82 7.00
N LEU A 96 -3.90 8.05 6.10
CA LEU A 96 -3.65 8.62 4.77
C LEU A 96 -3.28 10.10 4.77
N GLN A 97 -3.56 10.84 5.85
CA GLN A 97 -3.39 12.29 5.90
C GLN A 97 -1.93 12.73 5.97
N GLN A 98 -1.06 11.92 6.57
CA GLN A 98 0.35 12.25 6.77
C GLN A 98 1.25 11.05 6.48
N PRO A 99 1.29 10.59 5.21
CA PRO A 99 2.14 9.48 4.85
C PRO A 99 3.62 9.91 4.85
N PRO A 100 4.55 9.00 5.18
CA PRO A 100 5.96 9.28 4.99
C PRO A 100 6.25 9.41 3.49
N ALA A 101 7.25 10.23 3.13
CA ALA A 101 7.59 10.52 1.72
C ALA A 101 7.80 9.27 0.85
N ARG A 102 8.26 8.15 1.43
CA ARG A 102 8.45 6.87 0.73
C ARG A 102 7.16 6.16 0.31
N ALA A 103 6.01 6.54 0.89
CA ALA A 103 4.70 5.98 0.59
C ALA A 103 3.84 6.94 -0.26
N SER A 104 4.15 8.25 -0.25
CA SER A 104 3.36 9.29 -0.90
C SER A 104 3.13 9.02 -2.39
N GLY A 105 4.17 8.62 -3.15
CA GLY A 105 4.02 8.34 -4.58
C GLY A 105 3.07 7.18 -4.89
N TRP A 106 3.16 6.11 -4.11
CA TRP A 106 2.24 4.97 -4.22
C TRP A 106 0.80 5.35 -3.88
N LEU A 107 0.60 6.17 -2.84
CA LEU A 107 -0.72 6.66 -2.45
C LEU A 107 -1.31 7.65 -3.48
N ALA A 108 -0.47 8.47 -4.12
CA ALA A 108 -0.89 9.34 -5.20
C ALA A 108 -1.31 8.53 -6.44
N LEU A 109 -0.62 7.43 -6.76
CA LEU A 109 -1.04 6.47 -7.79
C LEU A 109 -2.42 5.86 -7.48
N ARG A 110 -2.65 5.44 -6.23
CA ARG A 110 -3.98 4.99 -5.79
C ARG A 110 -5.03 6.07 -6.02
N GLN A 111 -4.76 7.29 -5.57
CA GLN A 111 -5.71 8.39 -5.65
C GLN A 111 -6.11 8.66 -7.11
N GLU A 112 -5.15 8.63 -8.02
CA GLU A 112 -5.41 8.87 -9.44
C GLU A 112 -6.23 7.73 -10.09
N ILE A 113 -5.95 6.47 -9.73
CA ILE A 113 -6.76 5.32 -10.19
C ILE A 113 -8.21 5.43 -9.68
N LEU A 114 -8.40 5.75 -8.40
CA LEU A 114 -9.73 5.85 -7.80
C LEU A 114 -10.51 7.07 -8.33
N ARG A 115 -9.82 8.18 -8.61
CA ARG A 115 -10.43 9.39 -9.20
C ARG A 115 -10.86 9.15 -10.64
N ASN A 116 -10.07 8.42 -11.42
CA ASN A 116 -10.28 8.21 -12.85
C ASN A 116 -10.29 6.71 -13.22
N PRO A 117 -11.28 5.92 -12.73
CA PRO A 117 -11.26 4.46 -12.82
C PRO A 117 -11.37 3.90 -14.25
N GLN A 118 -11.80 4.72 -15.22
CA GLN A 118 -11.93 4.34 -16.63
C GLN A 118 -10.66 4.60 -17.45
N ASN A 119 -9.67 5.31 -16.90
CA ASN A 119 -8.45 5.63 -17.63
C ASN A 119 -7.66 4.35 -17.93
N ARG A 120 -7.27 4.17 -19.20
CA ARG A 120 -6.37 3.10 -19.63
C ARG A 120 -4.92 3.39 -19.31
N ILE A 121 -4.55 4.67 -19.24
CA ILE A 121 -3.19 5.10 -18.89
C ILE A 121 -3.28 6.07 -17.72
N VAL A 122 -2.58 5.75 -16.63
CA VAL A 122 -2.47 6.60 -15.44
C VAL A 122 -1.02 7.05 -15.31
N ARG A 123 -0.81 8.36 -15.16
CA ARG A 123 0.51 8.97 -14.97
C ARG A 123 0.52 9.77 -13.69
N VAL A 124 1.50 9.52 -12.83
CA VAL A 124 1.67 10.23 -11.56
C VAL A 124 3.14 10.60 -11.40
N ASN A 125 3.39 11.85 -11.02
CA ASN A 125 4.69 12.33 -10.60
C ASN A 125 4.53 12.84 -9.17
N GLU A 126 5.28 12.27 -8.23
CA GLU A 126 5.20 12.63 -6.81
C GLU A 126 6.62 12.67 -6.24
N GLY A 127 7.06 13.87 -5.82
CA GLY A 127 8.44 14.11 -5.44
C GLY A 127 9.44 13.68 -6.52
N SER A 128 10.26 12.68 -6.22
CA SER A 128 11.27 12.11 -7.13
C SER A 128 10.82 10.80 -7.80
N GLU A 129 9.55 10.45 -7.69
CA GLU A 129 8.99 9.20 -8.22
C GLU A 129 8.06 9.50 -9.39
N THR A 130 8.19 8.73 -10.45
CA THR A 130 7.32 8.76 -11.62
C THR A 130 6.72 7.38 -11.86
N PHE A 131 5.42 7.36 -12.09
CA PHE A 131 4.62 6.17 -12.35
C PHE A 131 3.91 6.33 -13.69
N VAL A 132 4.06 5.35 -14.58
CA VAL A 132 3.27 5.24 -15.81
C VAL A 132 2.64 3.86 -15.83
N LEU A 133 1.36 3.81 -15.50
CA LEU A 133 0.53 2.61 -15.49
C LEU A 133 -0.29 2.53 -16.77
N ARG A 134 -0.25 1.38 -17.42
CA ARG A 134 -1.08 1.02 -18.58
C ARG A 134 -1.89 -0.22 -18.21
N PHE A 135 -3.20 -0.08 -18.16
CA PHE A 135 -4.14 -1.18 -17.96
C PHE A 135 -4.55 -1.82 -19.29
#